data_AF-A0A3S4RKR7-F1
#
_entry.id   AF-A0A3S4RKR7-F1
#
_cell.length_a   1.000
_cell.length_b   1.000
_cell.length_c   1.000
_cell.angle_alpha   90.00
_cell.angle_beta   90.00
_cell.angle_gamma   90.00
#
_symmetry.space_group_name_H-M   'P 1'
#
loop_
_entity.id
_entity.type
_entity.pdbx_description
1 polymer ?
#
loop_
_entity_poly.entity_id
_entity_poly.type
_entity_poly.pdbx_seq_one_letter_code
_entity_poly.pdbx_strand_id
1 'polypeptide(L)' 'MSKFKAGDLALIVSAQYEENLGTVVQLVRVDGFYSLISGETSWLVEGEGRGCYCRESALIPLRGDFQPEQQKAKEVEA' A
#
# COMPACT_ATOMS: atom_id res chain seq x y z
N MET A 1 -11.73 8.79 12.00
CA MET A 1 -12.13 7.54 11.33
C MET A 1 -11.06 7.21 10.30
N SER A 2 -10.70 5.93 10.17
CA SER A 2 -9.67 5.52 9.20
C SER A 2 -10.15 5.79 7.77
N LYS A 3 -9.23 6.23 6.89
CA LYS A 3 -9.52 6.49 5.46
C LYS A 3 -9.46 5.23 4.60
N PHE A 4 -9.16 4.08 5.20
CA PHE A 4 -8.93 2.81 4.54
C PHE A 4 -9.86 1.70 5.05
N LYS A 5 -10.00 0.66 4.23
CA LYS A 5 -10.57 -0.64 4.61
C LYS A 5 -9.66 -1.78 4.13
N ALA A 6 -9.85 -2.96 4.71
CA ALA A 6 -9.19 -4.16 4.22
C ALA A 6 -9.54 -4.40 2.74
N GLY A 7 -8.53 -4.79 1.96
CA GLY A 7 -8.58 -4.96 0.51
C GLY A 7 -8.20 -3.71 -0.29
N ASP A 8 -8.14 -2.52 0.32
CA ASP A 8 -7.71 -1.30 -0.38
C ASP A 8 -6.24 -1.40 -0.81
N LEU A 9 -5.94 -0.80 -1.97
CA LEU A 9 -4.57 -0.58 -2.42
C LEU A 9 -4.07 0.77 -1.93
N ALA A 10 -2.82 0.81 -1.49
CA ALA A 10 -2.17 2.04 -1.04
C ALA A 10 -0.71 2.09 -1.51
N LEU A 11 -0.23 3.31 -1.72
CA LEU A 11 1.17 3.59 -1.96
C LEU A 11 1.88 3.88 -0.64
N ILE A 12 3.02 3.23 -0.40
CA ILE A 12 3.89 3.55 0.73
C ILE A 12 4.69 4.82 0.40
N VAL A 13 4.50 5.87 1.20
CA VAL A 13 5.22 7.16 1.04
C VAL A 13 6.19 7.47 2.18
N SER A 14 6.21 6.64 3.21
CA SER A 14 7.17 6.71 4.30
C SER A 14 7.46 5.30 4.82
N ALA A 15 8.73 4.94 4.99
CA ALA A 15 9.13 3.63 5.46
C ALA A 15 10.49 3.68 6.16
N GLN A 16 10.75 2.70 7.03
CA GLN A 16 12.07 2.51 7.63
C GLN A 16 13.08 1.97 6.60
N TYR A 17 12.62 1.08 5.71
CA TYR A 17 13.43 0.53 4.63
C TYR A 17 13.09 1.29 3.34
N GLU A 18 14.10 1.88 2.72
CA GLU A 18 13.94 2.69 1.50
C GLU A 18 13.36 1.90 0.33
N GLU A 19 13.62 0.59 0.27
CA GLU A 19 13.07 -0.33 -0.74
C GLU A 19 11.53 -0.41 -0.73
N ASN A 20 10.88 -0.02 0.37
CA ASN A 20 9.42 -0.02 0.44
C ASN A 20 8.81 1.26 -0.13
N LEU A 21 9.57 2.35 -0.25
CA LEU A 21 9.05 3.62 -0.73
C LEU A 21 8.59 3.49 -2.19
N GLY A 22 7.39 3.97 -2.47
CA GLY A 22 6.79 3.85 -3.80
C GLY A 22 6.22 2.46 -4.11
N THR A 23 6.28 1.51 -3.17
CA THR A 23 5.66 0.20 -3.36
C THR A 23 4.15 0.30 -3.17
N VAL A 24 3.41 -0.33 -4.08
CA VAL A 24 1.96 -0.54 -3.96
C VAL A 24 1.72 -1.77 -3.12
N VAL A 25 0.89 -1.62 -2.09
CA VAL A 25 0.54 -2.70 -1.18
C VAL A 25 -0.97 -2.81 -1.00
N GLN A 26 -1.44 -4.03 -0.72
CA GLN A 26 -2.82 -4.27 -0.31
C GLN A 26 -2.92 -4.27 1.21
N LEU A 27 -3.89 -3.55 1.75
CA LEU A 27 -4.19 -3.54 3.18
C LEU A 27 -4.93 -4.82 3.55
N VAL A 28 -4.34 -5.66 4.41
CA VAL A 28 -4.94 -6.93 4.83
C VAL A 28 -5.87 -6.73 6.02
N ARG A 29 -5.37 -6.10 7.09
CA ARG A 29 -6.13 -5.81 8.32
C ARG A 29 -5.42 -4.77 9.17
N VAL A 30 -6.14 -4.16 10.10
CA VAL A 30 -5.54 -3.33 11.15
C VAL A 30 -4.77 -4.22 12.12
N ASP A 31 -3.56 -3.79 12.49
CA ASP A 31 -2.77 -4.41 13.53
C ASP A 31 -3.00 -3.73 14.88
N GLY A 32 -3.49 -4.48 15.87
CA GLY A 32 -3.81 -3.92 17.18
C GLY A 32 -2.59 -3.60 18.04
N PHE A 33 -1.50 -4.36 17.91
CA PHE A 33 -0.32 -4.23 18.77
C PHE A 33 0.51 -3.00 18.41
N TYR A 34 0.88 -2.87 17.14
CA TYR A 34 1.59 -1.72 16.58
C TYR A 34 0.75 -0.45 16.68
N SER A 35 -0.58 -0.56 16.55
CA SER A 35 -1.46 0.60 16.77
C SER A 35 -1.41 1.11 18.21
N LEU A 36 -1.41 0.20 19.18
CA LEU A 36 -1.34 0.55 20.60
C LEU A 36 -0.02 1.25 20.95
N ILE A 37 1.11 0.70 20.51
CA ILE A 37 2.44 1.24 20.87
C ILE A 37 2.80 2.50 20.09
N SER A 38 2.31 2.67 18.86
CA SER A 38 2.57 3.87 18.07
C SER A 38 1.59 5.00 18.36
N GLY A 39 0.44 4.69 18.98
CA GLY A 39 -0.66 5.64 19.15
C GLY A 39 -1.38 5.99 17.84
N GLU A 40 -1.12 5.26 16.77
CA GLU A 40 -1.65 5.50 15.43
C GLU A 40 -2.08 4.19 14.77
N THR A 41 -3.20 4.18 14.04
CA THR A 41 -3.63 3.01 13.26
C THR A 41 -2.49 2.49 12.38
N SER A 42 -2.14 1.22 12.58
CA SER A 42 -1.16 0.49 11.78
C SER A 42 -1.87 -0.63 11.02
N TRP A 43 -1.43 -0.86 9.79
CA TRP A 43 -2.00 -1.83 8.87
C TRP A 43 -1.00 -2.93 8.58
N LEU A 44 -1.45 -4.18 8.67
CA LEU A 44 -0.80 -5.28 8.00
C LEU A 44 -1.01 -5.12 6.49
N VAL A 45 0.06 -5.18 5.71
CA VAL A 45 0.06 -5.02 4.26
C VAL A 45 0.76 -6.19 3.56
N GLU A 46 0.33 -6.48 2.34
CA GLU A 46 0.97 -7.43 1.43
C GLU A 46 1.47 -6.71 0.16
N GLY A 47 2.68 -7.02 -0.27
CA GLY A 47 3.34 -6.47 -1.46
C GLY A 47 4.79 -6.96 -1.61
N GLU A 48 5.49 -6.46 -2.62
CA GLU A 48 6.87 -6.89 -2.95
C GLU A 48 7.96 -6.31 -2.01
N GLY A 49 7.57 -5.44 -1.08
CA GLY A 49 8.49 -4.80 -0.13
C GLY A 49 8.87 -5.68 1.08
N ARG A 50 9.79 -5.16 1.88
CA ARG A 50 10.27 -5.79 3.11
C ARG A 50 9.51 -5.31 4.34
N GLY A 51 8.95 -6.27 5.06
CA GLY A 51 8.17 -6.01 6.27
C GLY A 51 6.69 -5.81 5.93
N CYS A 52 5.86 -6.02 6.94
CA CYS A 52 4.44 -6.22 6.73
C CYS A 52 3.56 -5.21 7.47
N TYR A 53 4.11 -4.22 8.19
CA TYR A 53 3.31 -3.23 8.93
C TYR A 53 3.60 -1.80 8.49
N CYS A 54 2.55 -1.06 8.15
CA CYS A 54 2.63 0.35 7.76
C CYS A 54 1.66 1.19 8.59
N ARG A 55 2.11 2.36 9.07
CA ARG A 55 1.21 3.33 9.73
C ARG A 55 0.28 3.93 8.70
N GLU A 56 -0.92 4.32 9.13
CA GLU A 56 -1.91 4.93 8.25
C GLU A 56 -1.43 6.28 7.64
N SER A 57 -0.58 7.03 8.35
CA SER A 57 0.10 8.24 7.88
C SER A 57 1.14 7.99 6.78
N ALA A 58 1.70 6.77 6.73
CA ALA A 58 2.67 6.37 5.73
C ALA A 58 2.04 5.87 4.43
N LEU A 59 0.70 5.86 4.35
CA LEU A 59 -0.06 5.30 3.25
C LEU A 59 -0.91 6.37 2.55
N ILE A 60 -0.89 6.35 1.22
CA ILE A 60 -1.81 7.12 0.37
C ILE A 60 -2.74 6.14 -0.36
N PRO A 61 -4.08 6.31 -0.27
CA PRO A 61 -5.01 5.44 -0.97
C PRO A 61 -4.88 5.60 -2.49
N LEU A 62 -4.75 4.47 -3.17
CA LEU A 62 -4.84 4.38 -4.62
C LEU A 62 -6.32 4.13 -4.95
N ARG A 63 -7.11 5.20 -5.00
CA ARG A 63 -8.51 5.10 -5.43
C ARG A 63 -8.54 4.58 -6.87
N GLY A 64 -9.45 3.64 -7.13
CA GLY A 64 -9.45 2.69 -8.25
C GLY A 64 -9.57 3.23 -9.68
N ASP A 65 -8.66 4.11 -10.09
CA ASP A 65 -8.32 4.34 -11.51
C ASP A 65 -7.09 3.50 -11.94
N PHE A 66 -6.53 2.69 -11.04
CA PHE A 66 -5.54 1.68 -11.38
C PHE A 66 -6.24 0.42 -11.90
N GLN A 67 -6.98 0.55 -13.01
CA GLN A 67 -7.02 -0.57 -13.95
C GLN A 67 -5.57 -0.76 -14.37
N PRO A 68 -4.98 -1.97 -14.25
CA PRO A 68 -3.80 -2.25 -15.06
C PRO A 68 -4.31 -2.14 -16.49
N GLU A 69 -4.13 -0.97 -17.10
CA GLU A 69 -4.08 -0.86 -18.53
C GLU A 69 -2.90 -1.76 -18.89
N GLN A 70 -3.18 -3.05 -19.08
CA GLN A 70 -2.36 -3.91 -19.89
C GLN A 70 -2.33 -3.21 -21.22
N GLN A 71 -1.38 -2.28 -21.36
CA GLN A 71 -0.99 -1.73 -22.63
C GLN A 71 -0.70 -2.94 -23.47
N LYS A 72 -1.67 -3.28 -24.31
CA LYS A 72 -1.43 -4.02 -25.54
C LYS A 72 -0.38 -3.18 -26.24
N ALA A 73 0.90 -3.48 -25.99
CA ALA A 73 1.99 -3.15 -26.87
C ALA A 73 1.68 -3.90 -28.16
N LYS A 74 0.80 -3.32 -28.96
CA LYS A 74 0.59 -3.71 -30.34
C LYS A 74 1.79 -3.14 -31.05
N GLU A 75 2.83 -3.97 -31.21
CA GLU A 75 3.91 -3.72 -32.16
C GLU A 75 3.27 -3.23 -33.46
N VAL A 76 3.63 -2.02 -33.87
CA VAL A 76 3.29 -1.52 -35.20
C VAL A 76 4.31 -2.15 -36.13
N GLU A 77 3.90 -3.22 -36.82
CA GLU A 77 4.55 -3.61 -38.07
C GLU A 77 4.26 -2.52 -39.11
N ALA A 78 5.32 -1.84 -39.56
CA ALA A 78 5.41 -1.16 -40.84
C ALA A 78 6.87 -1.16 -41.31
#